data_AF-A0A2U1W203-F1
#
_entry.id   AF-A0A2U1W203-F1
#
_cell.length_a   1.000
_cell.length_b   1.000
_cell.length_c   1.000
_cell.angle_alpha   90.00
_cell.angle_beta   90.00
_cell.angle_gamma   90.00
#
_symmetry.space_group_name_H-M   'P 1'
#
loop_
_entity.id
_entity.type
_entity.pdbx_description
1 polymer ?
#
loop_
_entity_poly.entity_id
_entity_poly.type
_entity_poly.pdbx_seq_one_letter_code
_entity_poly.pdbx_strand_id
1 'polypeptide(L)' 'MNDELLNVGAFALYRAENPHRVDEFSKRPDAEKAIAADFETYRSRYVRKFKDIRESLAAEGLTVTRAA' A
#
# COMPACT_ATOMS: atom_id res chain seq x y z
N MET A 1 1.26 -1.10 -16.43
CA MET A 1 1.07 -2.34 -15.64
C MET A 1 1.99 -2.42 -14.42
N ASN A 2 3.32 -2.25 -14.53
CA ASN A 2 4.23 -2.30 -13.37
C ASN A 2 3.99 -1.19 -12.33
N ASP A 3 3.65 0.03 -12.78
CA ASP A 3 3.38 1.16 -11.87
C ASP A 3 2.05 1.02 -11.11
N GLU A 4 1.06 0.34 -11.69
CA GLU A 4 -0.24 0.16 -11.05
C GLU A 4 -0.13 -0.81 -9.86
N LEU A 5 0.51 -1.97 -10.08
CA LEU A 5 0.77 -2.93 -9.00
C LEU A 5 1.61 -2.31 -7.89
N LEU A 6 2.59 -1.46 -8.26
CA LEU A 6 3.43 -0.77 -7.29
C LEU A 6 2.62 0.20 -6.41
N ASN A 7 1.73 0.99 -7.01
CA ASN A 7 0.90 1.94 -6.27
C ASN A 7 -0.17 1.21 -5.42
N VAL A 8 -0.85 0.21 -5.97
CA VAL A 8 -1.86 -0.57 -5.24
C VAL A 8 -1.23 -1.33 -4.07
N GLY A 9 -0.08 -1.97 -4.29
CA GLY A 9 0.63 -2.68 -3.23
C GLY A 9 1.20 -1.75 -2.17
N ALA A 10 1.68 -0.56 -2.55
CA ALA A 10 2.09 0.48 -1.59
C ALA A 10 0.91 0.93 -0.70
N PHE A 11 -0.26 1.13 -1.29
CA PHE A 11 -1.46 1.49 -0.54
C PHE A 11 -1.93 0.35 0.38
N ALA A 12 -1.91 -0.89 -0.10
CA ALA A 12 -2.22 -2.07 0.71
C ALA A 12 -1.25 -2.22 1.89
N LEU A 13 0.06 -2.01 1.66
CA LEU A 13 1.08 -2.04 2.70
C LEU A 13 0.86 -0.93 3.74
N TYR A 14 0.49 0.28 3.31
CA TYR A 14 0.12 1.36 4.21
C TYR A 14 -1.06 0.97 5.11
N ARG A 15 -2.13 0.39 4.55
CA ARG A 15 -3.29 -0.06 5.35
C ARG A 15 -2.91 -1.13 6.37
N ALA A 16 -2.08 -2.09 5.96
CA ALA A 16 -1.64 -3.18 6.82
C ALA A 16 -0.78 -2.69 8.00
N GLU A 17 0.07 -1.69 7.78
CA GLU A 17 0.98 -1.17 8.81
C GLU A 17 0.37 -0.08 9.70
N ASN A 18 -0.76 0.51 9.29
CA ASN A 18 -1.41 1.59 10.03
C ASN A 18 -2.85 1.24 10.44
N PRO A 19 -3.10 0.09 11.13
CA PRO A 19 -4.45 -0.35 11.45
C PRO A 19 -5.21 0.66 12.32
N HIS A 20 -4.54 1.36 13.24
CA HIS A 20 -5.15 2.38 14.08
C HIS A 20 -5.66 3.59 13.28
N ARG A 21 -4.91 4.05 12.27
CA ARG A 21 -5.33 5.16 11.40
C ARG A 21 -6.49 4.74 10.52
N VAL A 22 -6.45 3.52 9.97
CA VAL A 22 -7.54 2.96 9.17
C VAL A 22 -8.81 2.85 10.01
N ASP A 23 -8.72 2.35 11.24
CA ASP A 23 -9.85 2.30 12.17
C ASP A 23 -10.43 3.69 12.46
N GLU A 24 -9.57 4.68 12.72
CA GLU A 24 -9.99 6.06 12.95
C GLU A 24 -10.71 6.66 11.73
N PHE A 25 -10.16 6.51 10.53
CA PHE A 25 -10.79 7.01 9.31
C PHE A 25 -12.07 6.26 8.93
N SER A 26 -12.19 4.97 9.29
CA SER A 26 -13.38 4.16 9.03
C SER A 26 -14.65 4.69 9.70
N LYS A 27 -14.50 5.53 10.73
CA LYS A 27 -15.61 6.20 11.44
C LYS A 27 -16.21 7.37 10.65
N ARG A 28 -15.55 7.80 9.57
CA ARG A 28 -15.99 8.93 8.73
C ARG A 28 -16.88 8.42 7.59
N PRO A 29 -17.87 9.22 7.12
CA PRO A 29 -18.70 8.87 5.96
C PRO A 29 -17.89 8.65 4.66
N ASP A 30 -16.70 9.23 4.56
CA ASP A 30 -15.80 9.18 3.41
C ASP A 30 -14.49 8.43 3.72
N ALA A 31 -14.57 7.39 4.55
CA ALA A 31 -13.43 6.60 5.05
C ALA A 31 -12.33 6.32 4.01
N GLU A 32 -12.67 5.70 2.87
CA GLU A 32 -11.68 5.36 1.84
C GLU A 32 -10.98 6.59 1.25
N LYS A 33 -11.70 7.72 1.10
CA LYS A 33 -11.11 8.98 0.64
C LYS A 33 -10.16 9.56 1.68
N ALA A 34 -10.51 9.49 2.96
CA ALA A 34 -9.66 9.94 4.06
C ALA A 34 -8.37 9.09 4.18
N ILE A 35 -8.50 7.76 4.06
CA ILE A 35 -7.37 6.82 4.06
C ILE A 35 -6.45 7.10 2.85
N ALA A 36 -7.01 7.31 1.66
CA ALA A 36 -6.23 7.64 0.47
C ALA A 36 -5.51 8.99 0.59
N ALA A 37 -6.15 9.99 1.19
CA ALA A 37 -5.53 11.29 1.44
C ALA A 37 -4.38 11.22 2.45
N ASP A 38 -4.53 10.45 3.53
CA ASP A 38 -3.43 10.24 4.50
C ASP A 38 -2.27 9.46 3.84
N PHE A 39 -2.59 8.45 3.03
CA PHE A 39 -1.58 7.71 2.26
C PHE A 39 -0.75 8.62 1.35
N GLU A 40 -1.36 9.61 0.68
CA GLU A 40 -0.62 10.50 -0.23
C GLU A 40 0.52 11.24 0.48
N THR A 41 0.36 11.56 1.77
CA THR A 41 1.42 12.16 2.60
C THR A 41 2.64 11.24 2.76
N TYR A 42 2.43 9.93 2.73
CA TYR A 42 3.47 8.91 2.93
C TYR A 42 3.77 8.10 1.66
N ARG A 43 3.18 8.45 0.52
CA ARG A 43 3.19 7.64 -0.69
C ARG A 43 4.58 7.28 -1.15
N SER A 44 5.50 8.24 -1.21
CA SER A 44 6.89 8.01 -1.62
C SER A 44 7.59 6.97 -0.75
N ARG A 45 7.33 6.98 0.57
CA ARG A 45 7.90 6.00 1.52
C ARG A 45 7.36 4.60 1.24
N TYR A 46 6.04 4.47 1.09
CA TYR A 46 5.41 3.17 0.88
C TYR A 46 5.65 2.59 -0.51
N VAL A 47 5.76 3.43 -1.54
CA VAL A 47 6.17 3.03 -2.89
C VAL A 47 7.58 2.46 -2.88
N ARG A 48 8.54 3.14 -2.26
CA ARG A 48 9.90 2.61 -2.10
C ARG A 48 9.89 1.30 -1.31
N LYS A 49 9.24 1.28 -0.15
CA LYS A 49 9.19 0.10 0.71
C LYS A 49 8.58 -1.12 -0.01
N PHE A 50 7.47 -0.93 -0.72
CA PHE A 50 6.85 -2.03 -1.48
C PHE A 50 7.70 -2.48 -2.67
N LYS A 51 8.43 -1.54 -3.31
CA LYS A 51 9.42 -1.88 -4.33
C LYS A 51 10.52 -2.79 -3.75
N ASP A 52 11.10 -2.41 -2.61
CA ASP A 52 12.18 -3.16 -1.97
C ASP A 52 11.71 -4.57 -1.55
N ILE A 53 10.48 -4.70 -1.05
CA ILE A 53 9.86 -6.00 -0.76
C ILE A 53 9.71 -6.85 -2.02
N ARG A 54 9.21 -6.26 -3.11
CA ARG A 54 9.07 -6.96 -4.39
C ARG A 54 10.41 -7.42 -4.94
N GLU A 55 11.44 -6.60 -4.85
CA GLU A 55 12.80 -6.94 -5.29
C GLU A 55 13.41 -8.05 -4.44
N SER A 56 13.18 -8.04 -3.13
CA SER A 56 13.62 -9.10 -2.22
C SER A 56 12.94 -10.43 -2.54
N LEU A 57 11.63 -10.42 -2.76
CA LEU A 57 10.87 -11.62 -3.17
C LEU A 57 11.34 -12.13 -4.54
N ALA A 58 11.59 -11.23 -5.49
CA ALA A 58 12.09 -11.61 -6.81
C ALA A 58 13.49 -12.24 -6.75
N ALA A 59 14.35 -11.79 -5.83
CA ALA A 59 15.66 -12.40 -5.59
C ALA A 59 15.55 -13.83 -5.04
N GLU A 60 14.45 -14.16 -4.37
CA GLU A 60 14.10 -15.51 -3.91
C GLU A 60 13.35 -16.34 -4.98
N GLY A 61 13.16 -15.81 -6.19
CA GLY A 61 12.41 -16.45 -7.26
C GLY A 61 10.89 -16.36 -7.12
N LEU A 62 10.39 -15.53 -6.20
CA LEU A 62 8.96 -15.32 -5.96
C LEU A 62 8.44 -14.11 -6.77
N THR A 63 7.21 -14.21 -7.27
CA THR A 63 6.55 -13.13 -8.02
C THR A 63 5.31 -12.65 -7.29
N VAL A 64 5.22 -11.33 -7.08
CA VAL A 64 4.03 -10.69 -6.53
C VAL A 64 3.02 -10.44 -7.64
N THR A 65 1.79 -10.93 -7.44
CA THR A 65 0.65 -10.73 -8.34
C THR A 65 -0.56 -10.23 -7.57
N ARG A 66 -1.55 -9.68 -8.27
CA ARG A 66 -2.83 -9.31 -7.67
C ARG A 66 -3.66 -10.59 -7.49
N ALA A 67 -4.16 -10.83 -6.28
CA ALA A 67 -5.10 -11.93 -6.05
C ALA A 67 -6.37 -11.72 -6.89
N ALA A 68 -6.86 -12.82 -7.48
CA ALA A 68 -8.08 -12.86 -8.29
C ALA A 68 -9.35 -12.86 -7.42
#